data_AF-W9GP52-F1
#
_entry.id   AF-W9GP52-F1
#
_cell.length_a   1.000
_cell.length_b   1.000
_cell.length_c   1.000
_cell.angle_alpha   90.00
_cell.angle_beta   90.00
_cell.angle_gamma   90.00
#
_symmetry.space_group_name_H-M   'P 1'
#
loop_
_entity.id
_entity.type
_entity.pdbx_description
1 polymer ?
#
loop_
_entity_poly.entity_id
_entity_poly.type
_entity_poly.pdbx_seq_one_letter_code
_entity_poly.pdbx_strand_id
1 'polypeptide(L)' 'MTSATKAPYAGHRFPPELISHTVWLYFRFPLSLRMVEEMLAFRGIEVS' A
#
# COMPACT_ATOMS: atom_id res chain seq x y z
N MET A 1 27.39 -4.57 -10.62
CA MET A 1 27.03 -4.07 -9.28
C MET A 1 25.52 -3.78 -9.25
N THR A 2 24.69 -4.82 -9.13
CA THR A 2 23.26 -4.62 -8.85
C THR A 2 23.14 -4.53 -7.34
N SER A 3 23.18 -3.31 -6.80
CA SER A 3 22.80 -3.06 -5.41
C SER A 3 21.39 -3.62 -5.25
N ALA A 4 21.26 -4.71 -4.50
CA ALA A 4 19.97 -5.19 -4.05
C ALA A 4 19.42 -4.10 -3.12
N THR A 5 18.71 -3.13 -3.69
CA THR A 5 17.85 -2.24 -2.93
C THR A 5 16.91 -3.17 -2.18
N LYS A 6 17.21 -3.41 -0.90
CA LYS A 6 16.40 -4.20 0.01
C LYS A 6 14.96 -3.77 -0.23
N ALA A 7 14.15 -4.64 -0.85
CA ALA A 7 12.79 -4.25 -1.20
C ALA A 7 12.13 -3.78 0.11
N PRO A 8 11.64 -2.53 0.18
CA PRO A 8 11.23 -1.92 1.45
C PRO A 8 10.11 -2.71 2.16
N TYR A 9 9.52 -3.69 1.46
CA TYR A 9 8.45 -4.55 1.94
C TYR A 9 8.74 -6.05 1.68
N ALA A 10 10.01 -6.46 1.66
CA ALA A 10 10.38 -7.87 1.50
C ALA A 10 9.71 -8.74 2.58
N GLY A 11 8.85 -9.67 2.17
CA GLY A 11 8.11 -10.56 3.08
C GLY A 11 6.67 -10.12 3.39
N HIS A 12 6.21 -8.99 2.86
CA HIS A 12 4.78 -8.65 2.93
C HIS A 12 3.98 -9.38 1.85
N ARG A 13 2.74 -9.76 2.20
CA ARG A 13 1.78 -10.41 1.30
C ARG A 13 1.30 -9.48 0.18
N PHE A 14 1.50 -8.18 0.35
CA PHE A 14 1.09 -7.13 -0.58
C PHE A 14 2.29 -6.54 -1.33
N PRO A 15 2.08 -6.17 -2.61
CA PRO A 15 3.14 -5.56 -3.40
C PRO A 15 3.57 -4.20 -2.81
N PRO A 16 4.86 -3.85 -2.95
CA PRO A 16 5.45 -2.64 -2.37
C PRO A 16 4.82 -1.35 -2.88
N GLU A 17 4.32 -1.32 -4.13
CA GLU A 17 3.62 -0.16 -4.68
C GLU A 17 2.30 0.10 -3.95
N LEU A 18 1.62 -0.95 -3.50
CA LEU A 18 0.36 -0.84 -2.78
C LEU A 18 0.56 -0.17 -1.43
N ILE A 19 1.53 -0.66 -0.66
CA ILE A 19 1.80 -0.18 0.69
C ILE A 19 2.23 1.28 0.62
N SER A 20 3.08 1.64 -0.35
CA SER A 20 3.50 3.02 -0.58
C SER A 20 2.32 3.93 -0.95
N HIS A 21 1.41 3.45 -1.81
CA HIS A 21 0.24 4.22 -2.23
C HIS A 21 -0.75 4.44 -1.08
N THR A 22 -1.00 3.42 -0.29
CA THR A 22 -1.88 3.48 0.90
C THR A 22 -1.33 4.44 1.95
N VAL A 23 -0.04 4.36 2.26
CA VAL A 23 0.63 5.27 3.20
C VAL A 23 0.59 6.71 2.68
N TRP A 24 0.83 6.91 1.38
CA TRP A 24 0.76 8.22 0.75
C TRP A 24 -0.65 8.82 0.81
N LEU A 25 -1.69 8.03 0.51
CA LEU A 25 -3.09 8.47 0.59
C LEU A 25 -3.46 8.85 2.03
N TYR A 26 -3.09 8.03 3.00
CA TYR A 26 -3.34 8.29 4.42
C TYR A 26 -2.67 9.58 4.91
N PHE A 27 -1.46 9.86 4.44
CA PHE A 27 -0.73 11.06 4.84
C PHE A 27 -1.18 12.32 4.07
N ARG A 28 -1.58 12.18 2.81
CA ARG A 28 -1.91 13.32 1.94
C ARG A 28 -3.35 13.80 2.12
N PHE A 29 -4.27 12.93 2.47
CA PHE A 29 -5.68 13.26 2.63
C PHE A 29 -6.16 12.85 4.02
N PRO A 30 -7.14 13.56 4.61
CA PRO A 30 -7.83 13.13 5.83
C PRO A 30 -8.80 11.98 5.50
N LEU A 31 -8.30 10.92 4.85
CA LEU A 31 -9.05 9.74 4.49
C LEU A 31 -9.26 8.89 5.75
N SER A 32 -10.49 8.46 5.98
CA SER A 32 -10.76 7.42 6.97
C SER A 32 -10.21 6.08 6.48
N LEU A 33 -9.87 5.18 7.42
CA LEU A 33 -9.42 3.83 7.11
C LEU A 33 -10.38 3.12 6.15
N ARG A 34 -11.68 3.27 6.35
CA ARG A 34 -12.72 2.75 5.45
C ARG A 34 -12.57 3.26 4.02
N MET A 35 -12.29 4.54 3.82
CA MET A 35 -12.17 5.06 2.46
C MET A 35 -10.93 4.49 1.74
N VAL A 36 -9.86 4.24 2.50
CA VAL A 36 -8.67 3.55 2.01
C VAL A 36 -8.99 2.09 1.67
N GLU A 37 -9.74 1.37 2.52
CA GLU A 37 -10.20 0.00 2.26
C GLU A 37 -11.06 -0.08 1.00
N GLU A 38 -12.01 0.84 0.81
CA GLU A 38 -12.86 0.89 -0.39
C GLU A 38 -12.04 1.17 -1.66
N MET A 39 -11.00 2.02 -1.58
CA MET A 39 -10.09 2.27 -2.69
C MET A 39 -9.22 1.04 -3.03
N LEU A 40 -8.82 0.29 -2.01
CA LEU A 40 -8.09 -0.97 -2.18
C LEU A 40 -9.01 -2.06 -2.75
N ALA A 41 -10.26 -2.14 -2.28
CA ALA A 41 -11.29 -3.04 -2.77
C ALA A 41 -11.63 -2.76 -4.24
N PHE A 42 -11.68 -1.48 -4.65
CA PHE A 42 -11.83 -1.10 -6.06
C PHE A 42 -10.68 -1.60 -6.95
N ARG A 43 -9.47 -1.74 -6.38
CA ARG A 43 -8.32 -2.36 -7.07
C ARG A 43 -8.29 -3.89 -6.95
N GLY A 44 -9.34 -4.50 -6.41
CA GLY A 44 -9.45 -5.95 -6.20
C GLY A 44 -8.70 -6.47 -4.99
N ILE A 45 -8.36 -5.59 -4.04
CA ILE A 45 -7.60 -5.94 -2.84
C ILE A 45 -8.50 -5.77 -1.63
N GLU A 46 -9.07 -6.88 -1.17
CA GLU A 46 -9.80 -6.92 0.11
C GLU A 46 -8.80 -6.83 1.27
N VAL A 47 -8.96 -5.79 2.07
CA VAL A 47 -8.34 -5.66 3.39
C VAL A 47 -9.47 -5.85 4.39
N SER A 48 -9.32 -6.80 5.30
CA SER A 48 -10.31 -7.18 6.32
C SER A 48 -9.72 -7.10 7.73
#